data_AF-A0A6H5HAE4-F1
#
_entry.id   AF-A0A6H5HAE4-F1
#
_cell.length_a   1.000
_cell.length_b   1.000
_cell.length_c   1.000
_cell.angle_alpha   90.00
_cell.angle_beta   90.00
_cell.angle_gamma   90.00
#
_symmetry.space_group_name_H-M   'P 1'
#
loop_
_entity.id
_entity.type
_entity.pdbx_description
1 polymer ?
#
loop_
_entity_poly.entity_id
_entity_poly.type
_entity_poly.pdbx_seq_one_letter_code
_entity_poly.pdbx_strand_id
1 'polypeptide(L)'
;MSCKLIIYLIHFHVFQVTLHFYVAEVLLDFVARQLLLLVLALEPTDRVPLHHKTRLWMEIFANALIRPKTGEYILEKSVQLIHMVTDGAYLSARMPCVDLSQLKYSERDKLENCFKYWVKNNFNISRHWDARLRSKLGTRYDSKNGAFEWDYYMKIKDKPGVLITPNEYNQWRKNGVAFVWLETEYCLSNPTFAMGIRSVGDDLLESGFY
;
A
#
# COMPACT_ATOMS: atom_id res chain seq x y z
N MET A 1 -8.44 17.02 -11.79
CA MET A 1 -7.50 15.87 -11.84
C MET A 1 -8.33 14.66 -11.49
N SER A 2 -8.63 13.81 -12.48
CA SER A 2 -9.59 12.72 -12.33
C SER A 2 -9.01 11.49 -13.02
N CYS A 3 -8.52 10.53 -12.26
CA CYS A 3 -8.20 9.20 -12.75
C CYS A 3 -9.52 8.42 -12.86
N LYS A 4 -9.81 7.80 -14.01
CA LYS A 4 -11.00 6.95 -14.15
C LYS A 4 -10.65 5.54 -13.65
N LEU A 5 -11.16 5.16 -12.48
CA LEU A 5 -11.08 3.77 -12.04
C LEU A 5 -12.43 3.11 -12.37
N ILE A 6 -12.58 2.51 -13.57
CA ILE A 6 -13.85 1.92 -14.02
C ILE A 6 -14.09 0.56 -13.35
N ILE A 7 -14.35 0.52 -12.06
CA ILE A 7 -14.61 -0.75 -11.38
C ILE A 7 -15.93 -1.36 -11.90
N TYR A 8 -15.85 -2.39 -12.75
CA TYR A 8 -16.97 -3.27 -13.04
C TYR A 8 -17.18 -4.20 -11.85
N LEU A 9 -18.23 -3.98 -11.06
CA LEU A 9 -18.86 -5.02 -10.23
C LEU A 9 -20.17 -4.47 -9.69
N ILE A 10 -21.29 -5.01 -10.17
CA ILE A 10 -22.33 -5.70 -9.38
C ILE A 10 -23.32 -6.28 -10.40
N HIS A 11 -23.46 -7.61 -10.41
CA HIS A 11 -24.56 -8.27 -11.11
C HIS A 11 -25.75 -8.32 -10.15
N PHE A 12 -26.73 -7.42 -10.30
CA PHE A 12 -28.05 -7.65 -9.74
C PHE A 12 -28.78 -8.64 -10.64
N HIS A 13 -29.44 -9.63 -10.05
CA HIS A 13 -30.07 -10.78 -10.72
C HIS A 13 -31.21 -10.41 -11.71
N VAL A 14 -31.46 -9.11 -11.95
CA VAL A 14 -32.62 -8.58 -12.70
C VAL A 14 -32.26 -7.41 -13.64
N PHE A 15 -31.14 -6.68 -13.45
CA PHE A 15 -30.71 -5.56 -14.33
C PHE A 15 -29.18 -5.45 -14.40
N GLN A 16 -28.66 -5.19 -15.62
CA GLN A 16 -27.25 -4.86 -15.83
C GLN A 16 -27.08 -3.33 -15.79
N VAL A 17 -26.53 -2.82 -14.69
CA VAL A 17 -26.21 -1.39 -14.54
C VAL A 17 -24.69 -1.25 -14.57
N THR A 18 -24.19 -0.40 -15.46
CA THR A 18 -22.76 -0.05 -15.51
C THR A 18 -22.50 1.13 -14.59
N LEU A 19 -21.65 0.93 -13.58
CA LEU A 19 -21.20 1.98 -12.67
C LEU A 19 -19.80 2.45 -13.07
N HIS A 20 -19.61 3.76 -13.11
CA HIS A 20 -18.31 4.38 -13.39
C HIS A 20 -17.84 5.13 -12.15
N PHE A 21 -16.75 4.67 -11.54
CA PHE A 21 -16.10 5.38 -10.44
C PHE A 21 -14.99 6.28 -10.97
N TYR A 22 -14.93 7.50 -10.45
CA TYR A 22 -13.93 8.49 -10.79
C TYR A 22 -13.11 8.78 -9.53
N VAL A 23 -11.81 8.52 -9.60
CA VAL A 23 -10.87 8.71 -8.49
C VAL A 23 -10.07 9.97 -8.75
N ALA A 24 -10.40 11.03 -8.03
CA ALA A 24 -9.63 12.27 -8.04
C ALA A 24 -8.56 12.22 -6.94
N GLU A 25 -7.33 11.88 -7.32
CA GLU A 25 -6.20 11.79 -6.40
C GLU A 25 -5.08 12.71 -6.86
N VAL A 26 -4.45 13.42 -5.93
CA VAL A 26 -3.38 14.39 -6.22
C VAL A 26 -2.02 13.70 -6.27
N LEU A 27 -1.86 12.66 -5.44
CA LEU A 27 -0.59 11.98 -5.23
C LEU A 27 -0.60 10.63 -5.96
N LEU A 28 0.17 10.52 -7.04
CA LEU A 28 0.21 9.31 -7.85
C LEU A 28 0.81 8.11 -7.14
N ASP A 29 1.61 8.31 -6.08
CA ASP A 29 2.07 7.23 -5.21
C ASP A 29 0.87 6.48 -4.59
N PHE A 30 -0.21 7.19 -4.23
CA PHE A 30 -1.44 6.58 -3.73
C PHE A 30 -2.22 5.87 -4.82
N VAL A 31 -2.31 6.46 -6.02
CA VAL A 31 -2.96 5.80 -7.18
C VAL A 31 -2.25 4.49 -7.52
N ALA A 32 -0.91 4.49 -7.55
CA ALA A 32 -0.12 3.29 -7.76
C ALA A 32 -0.47 2.20 -6.74
N ARG A 33 -0.55 2.56 -5.45
CA ARG A 33 -0.87 1.63 -4.37
C ARG A 33 -2.32 1.13 -4.44
N GLN A 34 -3.27 2.00 -4.78
CA GLN A 34 -4.66 1.62 -5.01
C GLN A 34 -4.79 0.63 -6.17
N LEU A 35 -4.04 0.84 -7.27
CA LEU A 35 -3.98 -0.11 -8.39
C LEU A 35 -3.46 -1.47 -7.93
N LEU A 36 -2.38 -1.52 -7.14
CA LEU A 36 -1.86 -2.79 -6.61
C LEU A 36 -2.88 -3.51 -5.72
N LEU A 37 -3.55 -2.79 -4.81
CA LEU A 37 -4.58 -3.36 -3.95
C LEU A 37 -5.79 -3.85 -4.75
N LEU A 38 -6.15 -3.16 -5.83
CA LEU A 38 -7.20 -3.57 -6.75
C LEU A 38 -6.81 -4.82 -7.54
N VAL A 39 -5.58 -4.89 -8.08
CA VAL A 39 -5.03 -6.10 -8.72
C VAL A 39 -5.15 -7.29 -7.77
N LEU A 40 -4.73 -7.14 -6.52
CA LEU A 40 -4.84 -8.19 -5.52
C LEU A 40 -6.28 -8.58 -5.21
N ALA A 41 -7.17 -7.60 -5.04
CA ALA A 41 -8.58 -7.84 -4.76
C ALA A 41 -9.24 -8.68 -5.87
N LEU A 42 -8.91 -8.36 -7.13
CA LEU A 42 -9.47 -9.00 -8.32
C LEU A 42 -8.72 -10.24 -8.80
N GLU A 43 -7.62 -10.62 -8.15
CA GLU A 43 -6.87 -11.83 -8.52
C GLU A 43 -7.78 -13.07 -8.39
N PRO A 44 -7.84 -13.96 -9.38
CA PRO A 44 -8.72 -15.13 -9.33
C PRO A 44 -8.44 -16.04 -8.11
N THR A 45 -9.50 -16.55 -7.47
CA THR A 45 -9.38 -17.30 -6.20
C THR A 45 -8.73 -18.67 -6.37
N ASP A 46 -8.77 -19.22 -7.59
CA ASP A 46 -8.03 -20.40 -8.04
C ASP A 46 -6.51 -20.16 -8.05
N ARG A 47 -6.05 -18.92 -8.23
CA ARG A 47 -4.63 -18.55 -8.15
C ARG A 47 -4.21 -18.14 -6.74
N VAL A 48 -4.98 -17.26 -6.12
CA VAL A 48 -4.72 -16.76 -4.77
C VAL A 48 -5.96 -16.99 -3.90
N PRO A 49 -5.92 -18.00 -3.02
CA PRO A 49 -7.03 -18.28 -2.11
C PRO A 49 -7.40 -17.05 -1.27
N LEU A 50 -8.69 -16.91 -0.94
CA LEU A 50 -9.23 -15.74 -0.24
C LEU A 50 -8.43 -15.38 1.02
N HIS A 51 -8.11 -16.36 1.87
CA HIS A 51 -7.35 -16.11 3.10
C HIS A 51 -5.95 -15.54 2.82
N HIS A 52 -5.26 -16.02 1.78
CA HIS A 52 -3.96 -15.48 1.39
C HIS A 52 -4.10 -14.06 0.83
N LYS A 53 -5.15 -13.83 0.02
CA LYS A 53 -5.46 -12.50 -0.51
C LYS A 53 -5.70 -11.50 0.61
N THR A 54 -6.49 -11.85 1.63
CA THR A 54 -6.76 -10.99 2.78
C THR A 54 -5.47 -10.66 3.55
N ARG A 55 -4.58 -11.65 3.79
CA ARG A 55 -3.29 -11.43 4.45
C ARG A 55 -2.37 -10.50 3.65
N LEU A 56 -2.20 -10.76 2.35
CA LEU A 56 -1.43 -9.91 1.45
C LEU A 56 -2.00 -8.48 1.45
N TRP A 57 -3.31 -8.34 1.40
CA TRP A 57 -3.98 -7.05 1.34
C TRP A 57 -3.71 -6.25 2.62
N MET A 58 -3.90 -6.88 3.79
CA MET A 58 -3.63 -6.25 5.09
C MET A 58 -2.17 -5.83 5.24
N GLU A 59 -1.23 -6.65 4.80
CA GLU A 59 0.20 -6.33 4.84
C GLU A 59 0.57 -5.16 3.92
N ILE A 60 0.13 -5.20 2.66
CA ILE A 60 0.34 -4.10 1.72
C ILE A 60 -0.35 -2.82 2.20
N PHE A 61 -1.50 -2.94 2.87
CA PHE A 61 -2.33 -1.82 3.32
C PHE A 61 -1.86 -1.14 4.62
N ALA A 62 -1.30 -1.86 5.59
CA ALA A 62 -1.03 -1.23 6.89
C ALA A 62 0.32 -1.60 7.52
N ASN A 63 1.09 -2.51 6.93
CA ASN A 63 2.37 -2.88 7.51
C ASN A 63 3.52 -2.13 6.84
N ALA A 64 4.33 -1.48 7.67
CA ALA A 64 5.62 -0.92 7.29
C ALA A 64 6.60 -2.02 6.87
N LEU A 65 6.69 -3.09 7.66
CA LEU A 65 7.50 -4.27 7.35
C LEU A 65 6.60 -5.42 6.89
N ILE A 66 7.02 -6.13 5.85
CA ILE A 66 6.27 -7.20 5.21
C ILE A 66 7.10 -8.48 5.15
N ARG A 67 6.40 -9.60 4.94
CA ARG A 67 7.02 -10.92 4.78
C ARG A 67 7.68 -11.04 3.40
N PRO A 68 8.71 -11.90 3.24
CA PRO A 68 9.33 -12.16 1.94
C PRO A 68 8.32 -12.47 0.82
N LYS A 69 7.35 -13.35 1.10
CA LYS A 69 6.27 -13.69 0.16
C LYS A 69 5.44 -12.49 -0.30
N THR A 70 5.19 -11.53 0.58
CA THR A 70 4.48 -10.29 0.22
C THR A 70 5.37 -9.38 -0.62
N GLY A 71 6.67 -9.32 -0.33
CA GLY A 71 7.65 -8.63 -1.15
C GLY A 71 7.76 -9.20 -2.57
N GLU A 72 7.82 -10.52 -2.70
CA GLU A 72 7.80 -11.23 -3.99
C GLU A 72 6.53 -10.91 -4.80
N TYR A 73 5.37 -10.93 -4.14
CA TYR A 73 4.11 -10.55 -4.78
C TYR A 73 4.13 -9.10 -5.27
N ILE A 74 4.61 -8.16 -4.45
CA ILE A 74 4.73 -6.75 -4.86
C ILE A 74 5.67 -6.63 -6.05
N LEU A 75 6.81 -7.33 -6.06
CA LEU A 75 7.77 -7.30 -7.16
C LEU A 75 7.13 -7.80 -8.47
N GLU A 76 6.48 -8.97 -8.43
CA GLU A 76 5.79 -9.56 -9.59
C GLU A 76 4.74 -8.59 -10.15
N LYS A 77 3.88 -8.06 -9.26
CA LYS A 77 2.81 -7.14 -9.68
C LYS A 77 3.33 -5.78 -10.09
N SER A 78 4.48 -5.33 -9.59
CA SER A 78 5.11 -4.08 -10.03
C SER A 78 5.53 -4.18 -11.49
N VAL A 79 6.14 -5.29 -11.90
CA VAL A 79 6.47 -5.54 -13.33
C VAL A 79 5.20 -5.57 -14.17
N GLN A 80 4.17 -6.27 -13.73
CA GLN A 80 2.87 -6.30 -14.42
C GLN A 80 2.26 -4.89 -14.55
N LEU A 81 2.32 -4.08 -13.49
CA LEU A 81 1.77 -2.74 -13.44
C LEU A 81 2.54 -1.76 -14.36
N ILE A 82 3.86 -1.92 -14.52
CA ILE A 82 4.65 -1.17 -15.51
C ILE A 82 4.09 -1.38 -16.92
N HIS A 83 3.82 -2.64 -17.30
CA HIS A 83 3.21 -2.94 -18.60
C HIS A 83 1.79 -2.38 -18.71
N MET A 84 1.00 -2.44 -17.64
CA MET A 84 -0.36 -1.89 -17.63
C MET A 84 -0.42 -0.37 -17.80
N VAL A 85 0.57 0.40 -17.32
CA VAL A 85 0.56 1.86 -17.48
C VAL A 85 1.18 2.35 -18.79
N THR A 86 2.05 1.53 -19.39
CA THR A 86 2.74 1.86 -20.65
C THR A 86 2.01 1.34 -21.89
N ASP A 87 1.26 0.24 -21.77
CA ASP A 87 0.49 -0.38 -22.86
C ASP A 87 -1.02 -0.44 -22.53
N GLY A 88 -1.79 0.42 -23.20
CA GLY A 88 -3.25 0.47 -23.02
C GLY A 88 -4.01 -0.77 -23.54
N ALA A 89 -3.47 -1.47 -24.54
CA ALA A 89 -4.06 -2.72 -25.02
C ALA A 89 -3.83 -3.84 -23.98
N TYR A 90 -2.62 -3.91 -23.43
CA TYR A 90 -2.32 -4.82 -22.32
C TYR A 90 -3.19 -4.54 -21.09
N LEU A 91 -3.35 -3.27 -20.70
CA LEU A 91 -4.26 -2.86 -19.62
C LEU A 91 -5.68 -3.35 -19.86
N SER A 92 -6.22 -3.07 -21.04
CA SER A 92 -7.61 -3.42 -21.38
C SER A 92 -7.84 -4.93 -21.36
N ALA A 93 -6.86 -5.73 -21.79
CA ALA A 93 -6.93 -7.18 -21.75
C ALA A 93 -6.81 -7.74 -20.32
N ARG A 94 -5.94 -7.17 -19.50
CA ARG A 94 -5.62 -7.69 -18.16
C ARG A 94 -6.57 -7.20 -17.08
N MET A 95 -6.98 -5.96 -17.16
CA MET A 95 -7.82 -5.28 -16.17
C MET A 95 -8.79 -4.32 -16.88
N PRO A 96 -9.81 -4.87 -17.58
CA PRO A 96 -10.77 -4.05 -18.33
C PRO A 96 -11.53 -3.05 -17.44
N CYS A 97 -11.56 -3.28 -16.13
CA CYS A 97 -12.12 -2.39 -15.11
C CYS A 97 -11.22 -1.21 -14.71
N VAL A 98 -10.16 -0.90 -15.46
CA VAL A 98 -9.32 0.27 -15.19
C VAL A 98 -9.08 1.03 -16.48
N ASP A 99 -9.26 2.35 -16.41
CA ASP A 99 -9.10 3.25 -17.56
C ASP A 99 -8.16 4.42 -17.21
N LEU A 100 -6.94 4.36 -17.71
CA LEU A 100 -5.92 5.39 -17.49
C LEU A 100 -5.91 6.44 -18.62
N SER A 101 -6.90 6.45 -19.52
CA SER A 101 -6.97 7.37 -20.68
C SER A 101 -6.94 8.86 -20.28
N GLN A 102 -7.46 9.19 -19.10
CA GLN A 102 -7.55 10.57 -18.60
C GLN A 102 -6.26 11.08 -17.95
N LEU A 103 -5.29 10.20 -17.68
CA LEU A 103 -3.98 10.61 -17.15
C LEU A 103 -3.12 11.18 -18.27
N LYS A 104 -2.44 12.29 -17.97
CA LYS A 104 -1.40 12.87 -18.85
C LYS A 104 -0.24 11.89 -18.97
N TYR A 105 0.52 11.98 -20.06
CA TYR A 105 1.74 11.17 -20.24
C TYR A 105 2.70 11.30 -19.06
N SER A 106 2.94 12.52 -18.57
CA SER A 106 3.80 12.75 -17.40
C SER A 106 3.26 12.16 -16.09
N GLU A 107 1.96 11.90 -15.99
CA GLU A 107 1.36 11.20 -14.85
C GLU A 107 1.54 9.69 -14.98
N ARG A 108 1.43 9.15 -16.19
CA ARG A 108 1.74 7.74 -16.46
C ARG A 108 3.23 7.44 -16.24
N ASP A 109 4.12 8.31 -16.67
CA ASP A 109 5.57 8.19 -16.42
C ASP A 109 5.88 8.17 -14.91
N LYS A 110 5.15 8.99 -14.12
CA LYS A 110 5.26 8.98 -12.66
C LYS A 110 4.78 7.65 -12.06
N LEU A 111 3.67 7.10 -12.53
CA LEU A 111 3.21 5.77 -12.10
C LEU A 111 4.23 4.68 -12.46
N GLU A 112 4.76 4.71 -13.67
CA GLU A 112 5.80 3.80 -14.12
C GLU A 112 7.03 3.89 -13.20
N ASN A 113 7.47 5.10 -12.86
CA ASN A 113 8.58 5.31 -11.93
C ASN A 113 8.29 4.78 -10.52
N CYS A 114 7.05 4.89 -10.03
CA CYS A 114 6.65 4.28 -8.75
C CYS A 114 6.86 2.77 -8.78
N PHE A 115 6.39 2.11 -9.84
CA PHE A 115 6.50 0.65 -9.97
C PHE A 115 7.96 0.21 -10.19
N LYS A 116 8.75 0.94 -10.99
CA LYS A 116 10.20 0.70 -11.14
C LYS A 116 10.93 0.82 -9.80
N TYR A 117 10.55 1.80 -8.98
CA TYR A 117 11.10 1.96 -7.64
C TYR A 117 10.74 0.77 -6.74
N TRP A 118 9.50 0.27 -6.80
CA TRP A 118 9.09 -0.94 -6.06
C TRP A 118 9.84 -2.20 -6.48
N VAL A 119 10.21 -2.33 -7.76
CA VAL A 119 11.06 -3.43 -8.24
C VAL A 119 12.47 -3.36 -7.64
N LYS A 120 13.08 -2.17 -7.60
CA LYS A 120 14.42 -1.98 -6.98
C LYS A 120 14.38 -2.16 -5.46
N ASN A 121 13.30 -1.73 -4.82
CA ASN A 121 13.05 -1.78 -3.36
C ASN A 121 14.25 -1.37 -2.48
N ASN A 122 14.87 -0.22 -2.78
CA ASN A 122 15.92 0.36 -1.94
C ASN A 122 15.37 1.11 -0.70
N PHE A 123 14.06 0.99 -0.44
CA PHE A 123 13.37 1.75 0.58
C PHE A 123 13.71 1.25 1.99
N ASN A 124 14.05 2.16 2.89
CA ASN A 124 14.27 1.83 4.31
C ASN A 124 13.17 2.44 5.19
N ILE A 125 12.02 1.77 5.24
CA ILE A 125 10.88 2.20 6.04
C ILE A 125 11.21 2.27 7.54
N SER A 126 12.08 1.39 8.04
CA SER A 126 12.47 1.38 9.46
C SER A 126 13.17 2.68 9.85
N ARG A 127 14.08 3.18 9.00
CA ARG A 127 14.74 4.48 9.20
C ARG A 127 13.72 5.62 9.21
N HIS A 128 12.80 5.60 8.25
CA HIS A 128 11.74 6.61 8.13
C HIS A 128 10.78 6.59 9.34
N TRP A 129 10.39 5.39 9.80
CA TRP A 129 9.54 5.19 10.96
C TRP A 129 10.23 5.70 12.23
N ASP A 130 11.51 5.38 12.43
CA ASP A 130 12.28 5.85 13.58
C ASP A 130 12.45 7.37 13.60
N ALA A 131 12.80 7.97 12.46
CA ALA A 131 12.91 9.41 12.33
C ALA A 131 11.58 10.11 12.67
N ARG A 132 10.45 9.55 12.22
CA ARG A 132 9.11 10.06 12.57
C ARG A 132 8.82 9.90 14.07
N LEU A 133 9.20 8.79 14.69
CA LEU A 133 9.03 8.61 16.14
C LEU A 133 9.87 9.61 16.93
N ARG A 134 11.14 9.82 16.57
CA ARG A 134 12.01 10.82 17.20
C ARG A 134 11.41 12.22 17.10
N SER A 135 10.96 12.60 15.91
CA SER A 135 10.31 13.89 15.68
C SER A 135 9.03 14.05 16.51
N LYS A 136 8.16 13.04 16.54
CA LYS A 136 6.87 13.13 17.26
C LYS A 136 6.99 13.06 18.78
N LEU A 137 7.95 12.29 19.30
CA LEU A 137 8.12 12.10 20.75
C LEU A 137 9.06 13.12 21.38
N GLY A 138 10.01 13.66 20.62
CA GLY A 138 11.03 14.58 21.12
C GLY A 138 11.80 13.95 22.28
N THR A 139 11.85 14.64 23.41
CA THR A 139 12.52 14.19 24.65
C THR A 139 11.94 12.88 25.22
N ARG A 140 10.70 12.52 24.87
CA ARG A 140 10.07 11.26 25.31
C ARG A 140 10.48 10.04 24.48
N TYR A 141 11.34 10.21 23.47
CA TYR A 141 11.76 9.11 22.62
C TYR A 141 12.51 8.02 23.40
N ASP A 142 13.38 8.41 24.34
CA ASP A 142 14.14 7.45 25.16
C ASP A 142 13.22 6.68 26.13
N SER A 143 12.08 7.27 26.50
CA SER A 143 11.02 6.66 27.31
C SER A 143 9.77 6.28 26.49
N LYS A 144 9.94 5.99 25.18
CA LYS A 144 8.84 5.78 24.22
C LYS A 144 7.83 4.72 24.65
N ASN A 145 8.25 3.66 25.35
CA ASN A 145 7.35 2.60 25.80
C ASN A 145 6.27 3.14 26.76
N GLY A 146 6.65 4.00 27.71
CA GLY A 146 5.70 4.61 28.64
C GLY A 146 4.78 5.60 27.93
N ALA A 147 5.30 6.34 26.93
CA ALA A 147 4.47 7.21 26.10
C ALA A 147 3.43 6.42 25.29
N PHE A 148 3.81 5.25 24.74
CA PHE A 148 2.89 4.38 23.99
C PHE A 148 1.82 3.79 24.88
N GLU A 149 2.20 3.30 26.06
CA GLU A 149 1.25 2.75 27.02
C GLU A 149 0.25 3.81 27.48
N TRP A 150 0.73 5.01 27.83
CA TRP A 150 -0.14 6.13 28.19
C TRP A 150 -1.11 6.47 27.05
N ASP A 151 -0.62 6.57 25.80
CA ASP A 151 -1.47 6.84 24.63
C ASP A 151 -2.57 5.77 24.47
N TYR A 152 -2.25 4.50 24.69
CA TYR A 152 -3.22 3.41 24.59
C TYR A 152 -4.33 3.56 25.63
N TYR A 153 -3.96 3.68 26.91
CA TYR A 153 -4.94 3.75 28.00
C TYR A 153 -5.81 5.00 27.92
N MET A 154 -5.26 6.13 27.44
CA MET A 154 -6.02 7.38 27.39
C MET A 154 -6.86 7.54 26.12
N LYS A 155 -6.50 6.88 25.01
CA LYS A 155 -7.14 7.16 23.70
C LYS A 155 -7.76 5.94 23.04
N ILE A 156 -7.39 4.72 23.42
CA ILE A 156 -7.76 3.49 22.72
C ILE A 156 -8.59 2.56 23.60
N LYS A 157 -8.16 2.29 24.83
CA LYS A 157 -8.75 1.25 25.69
C LYS A 157 -10.27 1.34 25.84
N ASP A 158 -10.79 2.52 26.12
CA ASP A 158 -12.21 2.70 26.46
C ASP A 158 -13.09 3.01 25.23
N LYS A 159 -12.53 2.91 24.01
CA LYS A 159 -13.33 3.08 22.80
C LYS A 159 -14.21 1.86 22.55
N PRO A 160 -15.49 2.04 22.19
CA PRO A 160 -16.40 0.92 21.96
C PRO A 160 -15.93 0.09 20.76
N GLY A 161 -15.95 -1.23 20.90
CA GLY A 161 -15.58 -2.18 19.85
C GLY A 161 -14.07 -2.35 19.62
N VAL A 162 -13.21 -1.83 20.50
CA VAL A 162 -11.76 -2.06 20.41
C VAL A 162 -11.40 -3.48 20.85
N LEU A 163 -10.79 -4.23 19.93
CA LEU A 163 -10.22 -5.55 20.17
C LEU A 163 -8.68 -5.53 20.28
N ILE A 164 -8.08 -4.34 20.20
CA ILE A 164 -6.62 -4.16 20.17
C ILE A 164 -6.06 -4.26 21.58
N THR A 165 -5.13 -5.17 21.80
CA THR A 165 -4.41 -5.33 23.06
C THR A 165 -3.31 -4.25 23.23
N PRO A 166 -2.89 -3.95 24.48
CA PRO A 166 -1.78 -3.03 24.72
C PRO A 166 -0.49 -3.47 24.00
N ASN A 167 -0.25 -4.78 23.91
CA ASN A 167 0.95 -5.33 23.27
C ASN A 167 0.93 -5.11 21.75
N GLU A 168 -0.19 -5.38 21.07
CA GLU A 168 -0.35 -5.12 19.63
C GLU A 168 -0.18 -3.64 19.31
N TYR A 169 -0.81 -2.76 20.11
CA TYR A 169 -0.65 -1.32 19.94
C TYR A 169 0.82 -0.89 20.12
N ASN A 170 1.50 -1.40 21.13
CA ASN A 170 2.89 -1.08 21.41
C ASN A 170 3.82 -1.57 20.28
N GLN A 171 3.62 -2.80 19.79
CA GLN A 171 4.37 -3.35 18.66
C GLN A 171 4.18 -2.51 17.40
N TRP A 172 2.94 -2.22 17.01
CA TRP A 172 2.66 -1.35 15.87
C TRP A 172 3.30 0.03 16.00
N ARG A 173 3.23 0.66 17.19
CA ARG A 173 3.87 1.96 17.42
C ARG A 173 5.39 1.89 17.24
N LYS A 174 6.02 0.80 17.64
CA LYS A 174 7.48 0.60 17.54
C LYS A 174 7.97 0.45 16.10
N ASN A 175 7.32 -0.37 15.28
CA ASN A 175 7.86 -0.80 13.99
C ASN A 175 6.91 -0.60 12.80
N GLY A 176 5.67 -0.17 13.03
CA GLY A 176 4.68 0.05 11.99
C GLY A 176 4.04 -1.20 11.41
N VAL A 177 4.17 -2.35 12.06
CA VAL A 177 3.48 -3.59 11.66
C VAL A 177 2.13 -3.64 12.39
N ALA A 178 1.04 -3.49 11.64
CA ALA A 178 -0.32 -3.48 12.20
C ALA A 178 -0.93 -4.89 12.27
N PHE A 179 -0.61 -5.74 11.30
CA PHE A 179 -1.15 -7.10 11.17
C PHE A 179 -0.02 -8.12 11.28
N VAL A 180 -0.11 -9.01 12.27
CA VAL A 180 0.89 -10.05 12.56
C VAL A 180 0.25 -11.43 12.41
N TRP A 181 0.93 -12.35 11.75
CA TRP A 181 0.54 -13.77 11.70
C TRP A 181 1.49 -14.60 12.54
N LEU A 182 0.96 -15.63 13.19
CA LEU A 182 1.77 -16.60 13.93
C LEU A 182 2.85 -17.19 13.01
N GLU A 183 4.05 -17.40 13.58
CA GLU A 183 5.19 -18.04 12.90
C GLU A 183 5.65 -17.31 11.63
N THR A 184 5.49 -15.98 11.57
CA THR A 184 5.96 -15.18 10.44
C THR A 184 6.91 -14.08 10.87
N GLU A 185 7.95 -13.88 10.05
CA GLU A 185 8.93 -12.82 10.23
C GLU A 185 8.68 -11.67 9.24
N TYR A 186 8.70 -10.45 9.77
CA TYR A 186 8.52 -9.21 9.01
C TYR A 186 9.86 -8.50 8.90
N CYS A 187 10.55 -8.72 7.77
CA CYS A 187 11.94 -8.28 7.59
C CYS A 187 12.15 -7.38 6.37
N LEU A 188 11.21 -7.36 5.40
CA LEU A 188 11.34 -6.53 4.21
C LEU A 188 10.58 -5.21 4.38
N SER A 189 11.15 -4.12 3.88
CA SER A 189 10.42 -2.85 3.76
C SER A 189 9.27 -2.99 2.79
N ASN A 190 8.13 -2.39 3.13
CA ASN A 190 7.02 -2.22 2.19
C ASN A 190 7.28 -1.00 1.28
N PRO A 191 7.66 -1.19 0.00
CA PRO A 191 7.99 -0.07 -0.89
C PRO A 191 6.76 0.79 -1.23
N THR A 192 5.55 0.25 -1.04
CA THR A 192 4.29 0.97 -1.36
C THR A 192 4.01 2.14 -0.42
N PHE A 193 4.77 2.25 0.69
CA PHE A 193 4.67 3.38 1.61
C PHE A 193 5.56 4.55 1.22
N ALA A 194 6.47 4.36 0.25
CA ALA A 194 7.34 5.43 -0.23
C ALA A 194 6.50 6.52 -0.93
N MET A 195 6.86 7.77 -0.70
CA MET A 195 6.16 8.95 -1.19
C MET A 195 7.11 9.89 -1.93
N GLY A 196 6.60 10.56 -2.96
CA GLY A 196 7.35 11.57 -3.70
C GLY A 196 8.53 10.97 -4.46
N ILE A 197 8.29 9.85 -5.15
CA ILE A 197 9.27 9.15 -5.97
C ILE A 197 9.61 10.03 -7.17
N ARG A 198 10.91 10.29 -7.39
CA ARG A 198 11.42 11.08 -8.51
C ARG A 198 12.66 10.46 -9.13
N SER A 199 12.83 10.65 -10.44
CA SER A 199 14.06 10.31 -11.14
C SER A 199 15.14 11.36 -10.86
N VAL A 200 16.33 10.91 -10.48
CA VAL A 200 17.53 11.73 -10.36
C VAL A 200 18.63 11.00 -11.14
N GLY A 201 18.82 11.40 -12.40
CA GLY A 201 19.60 10.59 -13.35
C GLY A 201 18.95 9.22 -13.55
N ASP A 202 19.75 8.16 -13.41
CA ASP A 202 19.31 6.76 -13.54
C ASP A 202 18.72 6.18 -12.24
N ASP A 203 18.81 6.94 -11.14
CA ASP A 203 18.32 6.54 -9.83
C ASP A 203 16.91 7.07 -9.55
N LEU A 204 16.17 6.30 -8.75
CA LEU A 204 14.84 6.67 -8.27
C LEU A 204 14.96 6.89 -6.76
N LEU A 205 14.59 8.09 -6.33
CA LEU A 205 14.66 8.49 -4.93
C LEU A 205 13.28 8.83 -4.40
N GLU A 206 13.01 8.41 -3.17
CA GLU A 206 11.85 8.78 -2.38
C GLU A 206 12.13 10.04 -1.56
N SER A 207 11.06 10.79 -1.24
CA SER A 207 11.15 11.98 -0.38
C SER A 207 10.73 11.69 1.07
N GLY A 208 9.95 10.64 1.28
CA GLY A 208 9.39 10.29 2.57
C GLY A 208 8.46 9.10 2.49
N PHE A 209 7.54 9.02 3.44
CA PHE A 209 6.59 7.92 3.56
C PHE A 209 5.28 8.35 4.20
N TYR A 210 4.25 7.53 4.03
CA TYR A 210 2.92 7.70 4.65
C TYR A 210 2.92 7.46 6.18
#